data_AF-A0A9E2EBY3-F1
#
_entry.id   AF-A0A9E2EBY3-F1
#
_cell.length_a   1.000
_cell.length_b   1.000
_cell.length_c   1.000
_cell.angle_alpha   90.00
_cell.angle_beta   90.00
_cell.angle_gamma   90.00
#
_symmetry.space_group_name_H-M   'P 1'
#
loop_
_entity.id
_entity.type
_entity.pdbx_description
1 polymer ?
#
loop_
_entity_poly.entity_id
_entity_poly.type
_entity_poly.pdbx_seq_one_letter_code
_entity_poly.pdbx_strand_id
1 'polypeptide(L)'
;NMDDHPGMRASTEPYALLAAKSIRDRLGTVWGLSETGAAGPTGNRYGDDAGHTCIAVVGPKEFSSTLETGKADREENMWAFAEETLRVFEEVLRGA
;
A
#
# COMPACT_ATOMS: atom_id res chain seq x y z
N ASN A 1 -11.62 3.53 12.63
CA ASN A 1 -12.16 2.16 12.70
C ASN A 1 -12.74 1.86 11.30
N MET A 2 -12.78 0.62 10.80
CA MET A 2 -13.36 0.35 9.47
C MET A 2 -14.85 0.68 9.41
N ASP A 3 -15.52 0.68 10.57
CA ASP A 3 -16.91 1.13 10.73
C ASP A 3 -17.13 2.59 10.30
N ASP A 4 -16.08 3.42 10.33
CA ASP A 4 -16.11 4.82 9.91
C ASP A 4 -15.97 4.98 8.37
N HIS A 5 -15.69 3.89 7.66
CA HIS A 5 -15.41 3.87 6.22
C HIS A 5 -16.25 2.79 5.50
N PRO A 6 -17.58 2.99 5.39
CA PRO A 6 -18.47 2.00 4.79
C PRO A 6 -18.08 1.73 3.34
N GLY A 7 -18.02 0.44 2.96
CA GLY A 7 -17.62 0.01 1.63
C GLY A 7 -16.10 -0.03 1.38
N MET A 8 -15.28 0.32 2.39
CA MET A 8 -13.84 0.25 2.23
C MET A 8 -13.32 -1.19 2.25
N ARG A 9 -12.50 -1.52 1.25
CA ARG A 9 -11.92 -2.85 1.03
C ARG A 9 -10.41 -2.76 1.13
N ALA A 10 -9.78 -3.68 1.87
CA ALA A 10 -8.34 -3.83 1.84
C ALA A 10 -7.85 -4.21 0.44
N SER A 11 -6.53 -4.09 0.20
CA SER A 11 -5.95 -4.32 -1.13
C SER A 11 -6.59 -3.43 -2.20
N THR A 12 -6.76 -2.15 -1.86
CA THR A 12 -7.17 -1.11 -2.81
C THR A 12 -6.38 0.16 -2.52
N GLU A 13 -6.16 0.98 -3.55
CA GLU A 13 -5.49 2.28 -3.39
C GLU A 13 -6.20 3.21 -2.39
N PRO A 14 -7.54 3.35 -2.38
CA PRO A 14 -8.22 4.13 -1.35
C PRO A 14 -7.95 3.64 0.08
N TYR A 15 -7.87 2.32 0.29
CA TYR A 15 -7.55 1.78 1.62
C TYR A 15 -6.08 2.00 1.99
N ALA A 16 -5.15 1.85 1.04
CA ALA A 16 -3.73 2.18 1.26
C ALA A 16 -3.57 3.65 1.67
N LEU A 17 -4.26 4.58 0.98
CA LEU A 17 -4.27 6.00 1.35
C LEU A 17 -4.83 6.24 2.75
N LEU A 18 -5.95 5.59 3.10
CA LEU A 18 -6.52 5.70 4.44
C LEU A 18 -5.52 5.22 5.51
N ALA A 19 -4.89 4.07 5.30
CA ALA A 19 -3.93 3.51 6.24
C ALA A 19 -2.69 4.40 6.40
N ALA A 20 -2.15 4.92 5.29
CA ALA A 20 -1.03 5.85 5.29
C ALA A 20 -1.36 7.17 6.02
N LYS A 21 -2.55 7.75 5.79
CA LYS A 21 -3.06 8.92 6.54
C LYS A 21 -3.17 8.62 8.03
N SER A 22 -3.81 7.50 8.36
CA SER A 22 -4.07 7.10 9.75
C SER A 22 -2.78 6.92 10.54
N ILE A 23 -1.76 6.28 9.97
CA ILE A 23 -0.49 6.06 10.67
C ILE A 23 0.33 7.36 10.79
N ARG A 24 0.32 8.22 9.76
CA ARG A 24 0.93 9.56 9.81
C ARG A 24 0.35 10.38 10.95
N ASP A 25 -0.97 10.47 11.02
CA ASP A 25 -1.67 11.28 12.03
C ASP A 25 -1.47 10.69 13.44
N ARG A 26 -1.50 9.36 13.57
CA ARG A 26 -1.26 8.67 14.84
C ARG A 26 0.16 8.88 15.38
N LEU A 27 1.16 8.91 14.50
CA LEU A 27 2.57 9.05 14.89
C LEU A 27 3.06 10.51 14.90
N GLY A 28 2.26 11.45 14.38
CA GLY A 28 2.66 12.86 14.28
C GLY A 28 3.84 13.08 13.33
N THR A 29 3.99 12.24 12.31
CA THR A 29 5.09 12.32 11.34
C THR A 29 4.71 13.17 10.12
N VAL A 30 5.71 13.63 9.36
CA VAL A 30 5.47 14.37 8.12
C VAL A 30 4.87 13.45 7.03
N TRP A 31 5.40 12.23 6.97
CA TRP A 31 5.05 11.23 5.99
C TRP A 31 4.47 9.97 6.65
N GLY A 32 3.49 9.35 6.00
CA GLY A 32 2.99 8.01 6.28
C GLY A 32 2.98 7.20 5.00
N LEU A 33 3.35 5.92 5.12
CA LEU A 33 3.39 4.98 4.02
C LEU A 33 2.51 3.77 4.38
N SER A 34 1.95 3.11 3.37
CA SER A 34 1.17 1.90 3.56
C SER A 34 1.29 0.97 2.37
N GLU A 35 1.19 -0.32 2.67
CA GLU A 35 1.05 -1.41 1.71
C GLU A 35 -0.12 -2.29 2.13
N THR A 36 -0.89 -2.77 1.15
CA THR A 36 -2.02 -3.65 1.42
C THR A 36 -2.27 -4.55 0.21
N GLY A 37 -2.17 -5.86 0.40
CA GLY A 37 -2.06 -6.77 -0.73
C GLY A 37 -2.13 -8.25 -0.35
N ALA A 38 -1.91 -9.10 -1.35
CA ALA A 38 -1.79 -10.54 -1.26
C ALA A 38 -0.38 -10.96 -1.65
N ALA A 39 0.52 -11.11 -0.69
CA ALA A 39 1.89 -11.55 -0.98
C ALA A 39 1.97 -13.00 -1.48
N GLY A 40 0.94 -13.83 -1.29
CA GLY A 40 0.94 -15.23 -1.71
C GLY A 40 0.97 -16.24 -0.54
N PRO A 41 0.92 -17.55 -0.85
CA PRO A 41 1.04 -18.12 -2.21
C PRO A 41 -0.24 -18.09 -3.04
N THR A 42 -1.38 -17.79 -2.44
CA THR A 42 -2.66 -17.58 -3.12
C THR A 42 -3.07 -16.12 -3.06
N GLY A 43 -4.09 -15.77 -3.83
CA GLY A 43 -4.77 -14.48 -3.69
C GLY A 43 -5.42 -14.26 -2.33
N ASN A 44 -5.96 -13.06 -2.12
CA ASN A 44 -6.70 -12.71 -0.91
C ASN A 44 -8.19 -13.09 -1.02
N ARG A 45 -8.93 -12.93 0.09
CA ARG A 45 -10.37 -13.20 0.18
C ARG A 45 -11.25 -12.27 -0.68
N TYR A 46 -10.69 -11.22 -1.25
CA TYR A 46 -11.41 -10.21 -2.03
C TYR A 46 -11.27 -10.42 -3.55
N GLY A 47 -10.52 -11.44 -3.97
CA GLY A 47 -10.34 -11.80 -5.37
C GLY A 47 -9.08 -11.25 -6.04
N ASP A 48 -8.19 -10.60 -5.29
CA ASP A 48 -6.90 -10.15 -5.85
C ASP A 48 -5.88 -11.30 -5.83
N ASP A 49 -5.11 -11.45 -6.91
CA ASP A 49 -4.16 -12.56 -7.11
C ASP A 49 -2.92 -12.45 -6.21
N ALA A 50 -2.17 -13.56 -6.09
CA ALA A 50 -0.86 -13.51 -5.44
C ALA A 50 0.09 -12.57 -6.20
N GLY A 51 0.76 -11.69 -5.48
CA GLY A 51 1.59 -10.65 -6.07
C GLY A 51 0.91 -9.30 -6.24
N HIS A 52 -0.37 -9.18 -5.87
CA HIS A 52 -1.09 -7.91 -5.84
C HIS A 52 -0.75 -7.11 -4.57
N THR A 53 -0.40 -5.84 -4.71
CA THR A 53 -0.39 -4.88 -3.60
C THR A 53 -0.78 -3.48 -4.04
N CYS A 54 -1.50 -2.76 -3.19
CA CYS A 54 -1.67 -1.32 -3.32
C CYS A 54 -0.76 -0.61 -2.33
N ILE A 55 -0.09 0.43 -2.82
CA ILE A 55 0.91 1.21 -2.11
C ILE A 55 0.38 2.64 -1.98
N ALA A 56 0.68 3.29 -0.86
CA ALA A 56 0.38 4.70 -0.68
C ALA A 56 1.49 5.43 0.07
N VAL A 57 1.70 6.69 -0.32
CA VAL A 57 2.58 7.67 0.31
C VAL A 57 1.76 8.92 0.58
N VAL A 58 1.76 9.38 1.83
CA VAL A 58 0.97 10.53 2.27
C VAL A 58 1.84 11.49 3.05
N GLY A 59 1.87 12.75 2.64
CA GLY A 59 2.51 13.87 3.34
C GLY A 59 2.17 15.19 2.64
N PRO A 60 3.14 16.11 2.42
CA PRO A 60 2.94 17.29 1.58
C PRO A 60 2.34 17.01 0.19
N LYS A 61 2.56 15.80 -0.34
CA LYS A 61 1.90 15.25 -1.53
C LYS A 61 1.31 13.88 -1.20
N GLU A 62 0.26 13.51 -1.92
CA GLU A 62 -0.37 12.19 -1.81
C GLU A 62 -0.19 11.43 -3.12
N PHE A 63 0.14 10.14 -3.01
CA PHE A 63 0.27 9.24 -4.13
C PHE A 63 -0.18 7.83 -3.74
N SER A 64 -0.79 7.13 -4.68
CA SER A 64 -1.07 5.70 -4.58
C SER A 64 -0.85 5.02 -5.92
N SER A 65 -0.52 3.73 -5.87
CA SER A 65 -0.37 2.87 -7.04
C SER A 65 -0.68 1.43 -6.68
N THR A 66 -0.88 0.62 -7.72
CA THR A 66 -1.03 -0.83 -7.63
C THR A 66 0.17 -1.50 -8.31
N LEU A 67 0.74 -2.51 -7.66
CA LEU A 67 1.78 -3.38 -8.19
C LEU A 67 1.22 -4.80 -8.32
N GLU A 68 1.46 -5.41 -9.49
CA GLU A 68 1.11 -6.80 -9.80
C GLU A 68 2.38 -7.55 -10.19
N THR A 69 2.91 -8.39 -9.30
CA THR A 69 4.14 -9.15 -9.60
C THR A 69 3.85 -10.43 -10.38
N GLY A 70 2.63 -10.98 -10.27
CA GLY A 70 2.24 -12.27 -10.84
C GLY A 70 2.94 -13.49 -10.22
N LYS A 71 3.60 -13.33 -9.08
CA LYS A 71 4.39 -14.39 -8.43
C LYS A 71 3.61 -15.00 -7.27
N ALA A 72 3.74 -16.31 -7.12
CA ALA A 72 3.21 -17.03 -5.96
C ALA A 72 4.20 -17.06 -4.78
N ASP A 73 5.47 -16.69 -4.98
CA ASP A 73 6.44 -16.70 -3.88
C ASP A 73 6.20 -15.52 -2.92
N ARG A 74 5.94 -15.86 -1.64
CA ARG A 74 5.57 -14.88 -0.62
C ARG A 74 6.73 -13.96 -0.27
N GLU A 75 7.93 -14.50 -0.11
CA GLU A 75 9.08 -13.72 0.33
C GLU A 75 9.53 -12.77 -0.77
N GLU A 76 9.60 -13.27 -2.01
CA GLU A 76 9.92 -12.46 -3.18
C GLU A 76 8.93 -11.29 -3.37
N ASN A 77 7.64 -11.54 -3.13
CA ASN A 77 6.64 -10.48 -3.17
C ASN A 77 6.80 -9.47 -2.04
N MET A 78 7.09 -9.91 -0.80
CA MET A 78 7.31 -8.97 0.31
C MET A 78 8.48 -8.03 0.05
N TRP A 79 9.57 -8.54 -0.55
CA TRP A 79 10.69 -7.70 -0.96
C TRP A 79 10.31 -6.74 -2.09
N ALA A 80 9.65 -7.25 -3.14
CA ALA A 80 9.22 -6.42 -4.27
C ALA A 80 8.26 -5.29 -3.85
N PHE A 81 7.34 -5.57 -2.91
CA PHE A 81 6.41 -4.59 -2.38
C PHE A 81 7.20 -3.47 -1.66
N ALA A 82 8.07 -3.85 -0.72
CA ALA A 82 8.83 -2.88 0.07
C ALA A 82 9.76 -2.02 -0.82
N GLU A 83 10.44 -2.63 -1.80
CA GLU A 83 11.27 -1.93 -2.77
C GLU A 83 10.47 -0.90 -3.58
N GLU A 84 9.30 -1.31 -4.11
CA GLU A 84 8.43 -0.42 -4.87
C GLU A 84 7.90 0.73 -4.01
N THR A 85 7.53 0.46 -2.76
CA THR A 85 7.07 1.49 -1.81
C THR A 85 8.14 2.53 -1.54
N LEU A 86 9.40 2.11 -1.34
CA LEU A 86 10.51 3.03 -1.15
C LEU A 86 10.85 3.80 -2.43
N ARG A 87 10.79 3.15 -3.61
CA ARG A 87 10.97 3.82 -4.91
C ARG A 87 9.93 4.92 -5.13
N VAL A 88 8.65 4.60 -4.91
CA VAL A 88 7.55 5.57 -5.01
C VAL A 88 7.74 6.72 -4.03
N PHE A 89 8.15 6.42 -2.79
CA PHE A 89 8.42 7.46 -1.80
C PHE A 89 9.57 8.38 -2.24
N GLU A 90 10.66 7.82 -2.76
CA GLU A 90 11.77 8.61 -3.31
C GLU A 90 11.32 9.52 -4.46
N GLU A 91 10.52 9.01 -5.39
CA GLU A 91 9.97 9.79 -6.51
C GLU A 91 9.11 10.96 -6.02
N VAL A 92 8.25 10.71 -5.02
CA VAL A 92 7.42 11.74 -4.39
C VAL A 92 8.29 12.80 -3.69
N LEU A 93 9.36 12.40 -3.02
CA LEU A 93 10.30 13.31 -2.36
C LEU A 93 11.07 14.18 -3.36
N ARG A 94 11.48 13.62 -4.49
CA ARG A 94 12.24 14.34 -5.53
C ARG A 94 11.35 15.26 -6.36
N GLY A 95 10.10 14.86 -6.57
CA GLY A 95 9.11 15.68 -7.23
C GLY A 95 8.50 16.76 -6.33
N ALA A 96 8.82 16.78 -5.02
CA ALA A 96 8.29 17.70 -4.00
C ALA A 96 8.66 19.17 -4.28
#